data_AF-A0A350J049-F1
#
_entry.id   AF-A0A350J049-F1
#
_cell.length_a   1.000
_cell.length_b   1.000
_cell.length_c   1.000
_cell.angle_alpha   90.00
_cell.angle_beta   90.00
_cell.angle_gamma   90.00
#
_symmetry.space_group_name_H-M   'P 1'
#
loop_
_entity.id
_entity.type
_entity.pdbx_description
1 polymer ?
#
loop_
_entity_poly.entity_id
_entity_poly.type
_entity_poly.pdbx_seq_one_letter_code
_entity_poly.pdbx_strand_id
1 'polypeptide(L)'
;MKIIEKIKKLFSNTYFNIALIFALAGLVLYFTLKNDGEAVIRTLKNVSVPGLIALIGLMVFERFLLGWGLASECRLTHPKYTNLQGFVNAYTAGLFNNITPGASGGQLAQGYIFRKQGIPVSNSVGVLWLDFIV
;
A
#
# COMPACT_ATOMS: atom_id res chain seq x y z
N MET A 1 -14.55 32.15 11.00
CA MET A 1 -13.81 31.47 12.09
C MET A 1 -14.61 30.33 12.74
N LYS A 2 -15.80 30.59 13.33
CA LYS A 2 -16.61 29.56 14.02
C LYS A 2 -17.01 28.32 13.18
N ILE A 3 -17.23 28.49 11.87
CA ILE A 3 -17.60 27.36 10.97
C ILE A 3 -16.42 26.40 10.79
N ILE A 4 -15.21 26.94 10.60
CA ILE A 4 -13.98 26.15 10.42
C ILE A 4 -13.69 25.35 11.70
N GLU A 5 -13.88 25.96 12.88
CA GLU A 5 -13.74 25.24 14.16
C GLU A 5 -14.77 24.12 14.34
N LYS A 6 -16.03 24.34 13.94
CA LYS A 6 -17.05 23.30 13.97
C LYS A 6 -16.71 22.13 13.05
N ILE A 7 -16.24 22.42 11.83
CA ILE A 7 -15.78 21.40 10.87
C ILE A 7 -14.60 20.62 11.45
N LYS A 8 -13.58 21.32 11.98
CA LYS A 8 -12.42 20.68 12.61
C LYS A 8 -12.83 19.77 13.77
N LYS A 9 -13.77 20.20 14.61
CA LYS A 9 -14.32 19.41 15.73
C LYS A 9 -15.09 18.18 15.24
N LEU A 10 -15.83 18.29 14.14
CA LEU A 10 -16.55 17.18 13.53
C LEU A 10 -15.59 16.10 12.99
N PHE A 11 -14.57 16.49 12.21
CA PHE A 11 -13.56 15.58 11.67
C PHE A 11 -12.56 15.06 12.71
N SER A 12 -12.52 15.64 13.91
CA SER A 12 -11.78 15.07 15.04
C SER A 12 -12.55 13.99 15.81
N ASN A 13 -13.85 13.84 15.55
CA ASN A 13 -14.67 12.83 16.22
C ASN A 13 -14.55 11.47 15.53
N THR A 14 -13.98 10.50 16.25
CA THR A 14 -13.77 9.13 15.75
C THR A 14 -15.05 8.46 15.25
N TYR A 15 -16.17 8.61 15.95
CA TYR A 15 -17.44 8.00 15.55
C TYR A 15 -17.97 8.60 14.25
N PHE A 16 -17.82 9.92 14.08
CA PHE A 16 -18.16 10.58 12.83
C PHE A 16 -17.28 10.09 11.67
N ASN A 17 -15.97 9.98 11.88
CA ASN A 17 -15.05 9.50 10.85
C ASN A 17 -15.34 8.04 10.46
N ILE A 18 -15.63 7.17 11.42
CA ILE A 18 -16.04 5.79 11.15
C ILE A 18 -17.34 5.78 10.34
N ALA A 19 -18.37 6.52 10.77
CA ALA A 19 -19.64 6.62 10.05
C ALA A 19 -19.44 7.16 8.63
N LEU A 20 -18.57 8.16 8.46
CA LEU A 20 -18.22 8.74 7.17
C LEU A 20 -17.55 7.70 6.26
N ILE A 21 -16.59 6.91 6.78
CA ILE A 21 -15.93 5.83 6.04
C ILE A 21 -16.96 4.80 5.56
N PHE A 22 -17.84 4.34 6.44
CA PHE A 22 -18.89 3.38 6.07
C PHE A 22 -19.90 3.97 5.07
N ALA A 23 -20.29 5.23 5.23
CA ALA A 23 -21.19 5.90 4.30
C ALA A 23 -20.57 6.04 2.91
N LEU A 24 -19.30 6.44 2.83
CA LEU A 24 -18.57 6.53 1.56
C LEU A 24 -18.38 5.15 0.92
N ALA A 25 -17.99 4.14 1.69
CA ALA A 25 -17.87 2.77 1.20
C ALA A 25 -19.21 2.23 0.69
N GLY A 26 -20.29 2.45 1.42
CA GLY A 26 -21.65 2.08 1.01
C GLY A 26 -22.10 2.78 -0.27
N LEU A 27 -21.77 4.07 -0.41
CA LEU A 27 -22.08 4.85 -1.62
C LEU A 27 -21.32 4.33 -2.84
N VAL A 28 -20.03 4.01 -2.69
CA VAL A 28 -19.23 3.37 -3.75
C VAL A 28 -19.82 2.01 -4.14
N LEU A 29 -20.16 1.17 -3.16
CA LEU A 29 -20.78 -0.13 -3.41
C LEU A 29 -22.14 0.01 -4.10
N TYR A 30 -22.96 0.97 -3.69
CA TYR A 30 -24.24 1.25 -4.32
C TYR A 30 -24.05 1.60 -5.80
N PHE A 31 -23.18 2.56 -6.13
CA PHE A 31 -22.94 2.93 -7.53
C PHE A 31 -22.31 1.79 -8.34
N THR A 32 -21.48 0.96 -7.71
CA THR A 32 -20.88 -0.23 -8.36
C THR A 32 -21.91 -1.30 -8.68
N LEU A 33 -22.89 -1.52 -7.79
CA LEU A 33 -23.83 -2.66 -7.88
C LEU A 33 -25.20 -2.29 -8.45
N LYS A 34 -25.56 -1.01 -8.52
CA LYS A 34 -26.93 -0.56 -8.87
C LYS A 34 -27.44 -1.13 -10.20
N ASN A 35 -26.57 -1.23 -11.21
CA ASN A 35 -26.97 -1.64 -12.56
C ASN A 35 -26.61 -3.10 -12.85
N ASP A 36 -25.49 -3.59 -12.31
CA ASP A 36 -24.91 -4.90 -12.66
C ASP A 36 -24.71 -5.83 -11.45
N GLY A 37 -25.35 -5.54 -10.33
CA GLY A 37 -25.10 -6.25 -9.06
C GLY A 37 -25.31 -7.76 -9.14
N GLU A 38 -26.32 -8.23 -9.85
CA GLU A 38 -26.57 -9.67 -10.03
C GLU A 38 -25.42 -10.36 -10.80
N ALA A 39 -24.93 -9.71 -11.87
CA ALA A 39 -23.81 -10.21 -12.67
C ALA A 39 -22.50 -10.23 -11.86
N VAL A 40 -22.26 -9.20 -11.04
CA VAL A 40 -21.11 -9.14 -10.13
C VAL A 40 -21.16 -10.28 -9.12
N ILE A 41 -22.29 -10.46 -8.42
CA ILE A 41 -22.45 -11.52 -7.41
C ILE A 41 -22.32 -12.91 -8.04
N ARG A 42 -22.89 -13.12 -9.24
CA ARG A 42 -22.77 -14.39 -9.97
C ARG A 42 -21.31 -14.67 -10.34
N THR A 43 -20.56 -13.67 -10.77
CA THR A 43 -19.14 -13.81 -11.10
C THR A 43 -18.32 -14.15 -9.86
N LEU A 44 -18.56 -13.48 -8.73
CA LEU A 44 -17.89 -13.76 -7.46
C LEU A 44 -18.14 -15.18 -6.96
N LYS A 45 -19.37 -15.70 -7.12
CA LYS A 45 -19.72 -17.08 -6.73
C LYS A 45 -19.05 -18.15 -7.58
N ASN A 46 -18.75 -17.84 -8.84
CA ASN A 46 -18.18 -18.78 -9.81
C ASN A 46 -16.68 -18.57 -10.03
N VAL A 47 -16.01 -17.81 -9.17
CA VAL A 47 -14.57 -17.57 -9.30
C VAL A 47 -13.80 -18.88 -9.16
N SER A 48 -12.83 -19.11 -10.04
CA SER A 48 -11.98 -20.29 -9.95
C SER A 48 -11.01 -20.17 -8.79
N VAL A 49 -11.08 -21.10 -7.82
CA VAL A 49 -10.14 -21.13 -6.69
C VAL A 49 -8.68 -21.23 -7.15
N PRO A 50 -8.32 -22.07 -8.15
CA PRO A 50 -6.95 -22.08 -8.67
C PRO A 50 -6.52 -20.75 -9.29
N GLY A 51 -7.43 -20.05 -9.97
CA GLY A 51 -7.16 -18.72 -10.53
C GLY A 51 -6.92 -17.68 -9.45
N LEU A 52 -7.71 -17.72 -8.37
CA LEU A 52 -7.51 -16.84 -7.21
C LEU A 52 -6.16 -17.09 -6.53
N ILE A 53 -5.76 -18.34 -6.35
CA ILE A 53 -4.45 -18.70 -5.79
C ILE A 53 -3.33 -18.21 -6.71
N ALA A 54 -3.46 -18.38 -8.03
CA ALA A 54 -2.49 -17.89 -8.99
C ALA A 54 -2.36 -16.36 -8.94
N LEU A 55 -3.47 -15.63 -8.81
CA LEU A 55 -3.46 -14.18 -8.64
C LEU A 55 -2.75 -13.75 -7.36
N ILE A 56 -3.05 -14.37 -6.22
CA ILE A 56 -2.35 -14.09 -4.95
C ILE A 56 -0.85 -14.38 -5.10
N GLY A 57 -0.49 -15.50 -5.75
CA GLY A 57 0.89 -15.85 -6.05
C GLY A 57 1.59 -14.78 -6.88
N LEU A 58 0.95 -14.27 -7.94
CA LEU A 58 1.47 -13.19 -8.77
C LEU A 58 1.65 -11.88 -7.99
N MET A 59 0.70 -11.54 -7.11
CA MET A 59 0.82 -10.34 -6.26
C MET A 59 2.01 -10.43 -5.31
N VAL A 60 2.22 -11.58 -4.67
CA VAL A 60 3.38 -11.79 -3.79
C VAL A 60 4.68 -11.82 -4.61
N PHE A 61 4.65 -12.43 -5.79
CA PHE A 61 5.80 -12.52 -6.69
C PHE A 61 6.23 -11.15 -7.21
N GLU A 62 5.29 -10.26 -7.54
CA GLU A 62 5.58 -8.87 -7.90
C GLU A 62 6.33 -8.14 -6.76
N ARG A 63 5.88 -8.30 -5.51
CA ARG A 63 6.60 -7.75 -4.33
C ARG A 63 7.98 -8.35 -4.14
N PHE A 64 8.16 -9.63 -4.48
CA PHE A 64 9.47 -10.29 -4.46
C PHE A 64 10.43 -9.68 -5.47
N LEU A 65 10.00 -9.44 -6.71
CA LEU A 65 10.82 -8.82 -7.75
C LEU A 65 11.23 -7.39 -7.34
N LEU A 66 10.28 -6.58 -6.86
CA LEU A 66 10.57 -5.24 -6.33
C LEU A 66 11.57 -5.28 -5.18
N GLY A 67 11.35 -6.17 -4.20
CA GLY A 67 12.25 -6.34 -3.07
C GLY A 67 13.65 -6.79 -3.47
N TRP A 68 13.77 -7.57 -4.54
CA TRP A 68 15.06 -7.97 -5.10
C TRP A 68 15.76 -6.80 -5.80
N GLY A 69 15.04 -5.95 -6.54
CA GLY A 69 15.57 -4.69 -7.10
C GLY A 69 16.15 -3.80 -6.00
N LEU A 70 15.33 -3.46 -5.00
CA LEU A 70 15.72 -2.70 -3.80
C LEU A 70 16.95 -3.28 -3.09
N ALA A 71 16.99 -4.62 -2.91
CA ALA A 71 18.14 -5.27 -2.27
C ALA A 71 19.41 -5.19 -3.14
N SER A 72 19.27 -5.20 -4.46
CA SER A 72 20.39 -5.09 -5.40
C SER A 72 20.98 -3.68 -5.39
N GLU A 73 20.13 -2.65 -5.42
CA GLU A 73 20.54 -1.25 -5.30
C GLU A 73 21.17 -0.95 -3.94
N CYS A 74 20.56 -1.41 -2.85
CA CYS A 74 21.08 -1.19 -1.51
C CYS A 74 22.46 -1.85 -1.32
N ARG A 75 22.72 -2.98 -1.98
CA ARG A 75 24.02 -3.68 -1.92
C ARG A 75 25.18 -2.93 -2.54
N LEU A 76 24.92 -1.92 -3.38
CA LEU A 76 25.95 -1.03 -3.91
C LEU A 76 26.68 -0.26 -2.79
N THR A 77 25.98 0.03 -1.69
CA THR A 77 26.55 0.72 -0.52
C THR A 77 26.63 -0.17 0.73
N HIS A 78 25.81 -1.23 0.80
CA HIS A 78 25.74 -2.14 1.95
C HIS A 78 25.73 -3.61 1.49
N PRO A 79 26.90 -4.21 1.20
CA PRO A 79 26.99 -5.54 0.59
C PRO A 79 26.34 -6.68 1.40
N LYS A 80 26.15 -6.50 2.70
CA LYS A 80 25.51 -7.47 3.60
C LYS A 80 23.97 -7.40 3.60
N TYR A 81 23.37 -6.45 2.90
CA TYR A 81 21.92 -6.33 2.82
C TYR A 81 21.32 -7.51 2.04
N THR A 82 20.31 -8.14 2.61
CA THR A 82 19.75 -9.41 2.11
C THR A 82 18.51 -9.20 1.25
N ASN A 83 18.22 -10.16 0.36
CA ASN A 83 16.98 -10.16 -0.42
C ASN A 83 15.73 -10.18 0.46
N LEU A 84 15.79 -10.87 1.62
CA LEU A 84 14.67 -10.90 2.56
C LEU A 84 14.40 -9.52 3.17
N GLN A 85 15.44 -8.75 3.49
CA GLN A 85 15.29 -7.38 3.97
C GLN A 85 14.64 -6.49 2.90
N GLY A 86 15.06 -6.62 1.64
CA GLY A 86 14.44 -5.92 0.50
C GLY A 86 12.98 -6.31 0.28
N PHE A 87 12.66 -7.60 0.37
CA PHE A 87 11.28 -8.10 0.28
C PHE A 87 10.38 -7.52 1.38
N VAL A 88 10.83 -7.57 2.64
CA VAL A 88 10.08 -6.97 3.76
C VAL A 88 9.86 -5.47 3.54
N ASN A 89 10.86 -4.79 2.99
CA ASN A 89 10.77 -3.37 2.66
C ASN A 89 9.71 -3.10 1.57
N ALA A 90 9.80 -3.78 0.43
CA ALA A 90 8.85 -3.66 -0.68
C ALA A 90 7.41 -4.03 -0.28
N TYR A 91 7.24 -5.05 0.57
CA TYR A 91 5.92 -5.45 1.06
C TYR A 91 5.33 -4.40 2.02
N THR A 92 6.17 -3.81 2.89
CA THR A 92 5.75 -2.71 3.77
C THR A 92 5.36 -1.48 2.94
N ALA A 93 6.15 -1.13 1.93
CA ALA A 93 5.84 -0.06 0.99
C ALA A 93 4.48 -0.26 0.33
N GLY A 94 4.24 -1.48 -0.18
CA GLY A 94 2.98 -1.87 -0.80
C GLY A 94 1.79 -1.67 0.13
N LEU A 95 1.88 -2.09 1.38
CA LEU A 95 0.81 -1.86 2.37
C LEU A 95 0.52 -0.36 2.53
N PHE A 96 1.55 0.44 2.78
CA PHE A 96 1.38 1.88 3.00
C PHE A 96 0.85 2.61 1.76
N ASN A 97 1.24 2.19 0.56
CA ASN A 97 0.67 2.72 -0.68
C ASN A 97 -0.83 2.45 -0.80
N ASN A 98 -1.31 1.28 -0.36
CA ASN A 98 -2.72 0.90 -0.50
C ASN A 98 -3.62 1.52 0.58
N ILE A 99 -3.10 1.84 1.76
CA ILE A 99 -3.89 2.45 2.85
C ILE A 99 -3.81 3.98 2.87
N THR A 100 -2.91 4.59 2.09
CA THR A 100 -2.76 6.04 2.02
C THR A 100 -3.33 6.62 0.72
N PRO A 101 -3.96 7.81 0.77
CA PRO A 101 -4.40 8.49 -0.45
C PRO A 101 -3.24 8.74 -1.41
N GLY A 102 -3.47 8.45 -2.69
CA GLY A 102 -2.51 8.71 -3.77
C GLY A 102 -1.20 7.93 -3.68
N ALA A 103 -1.16 6.78 -2.98
CA ALA A 103 0.05 5.98 -2.78
C ALA A 103 1.23 6.76 -2.18
N SER A 104 0.94 7.75 -1.33
CA SER A 104 1.94 8.65 -0.76
C SER A 104 2.73 8.07 0.42
N GLY A 105 2.23 7.00 1.04
CA GLY A 105 2.82 6.42 2.25
C GLY A 105 4.01 5.49 2.04
N GLY A 106 4.19 4.92 0.85
CA GLY A 106 5.16 3.83 0.61
C GLY A 106 6.59 4.25 0.84
N GLN A 107 7.05 5.33 0.20
CA GLN A 107 8.44 5.78 0.31
C GLN A 107 8.81 6.20 1.75
N LEU A 108 7.86 6.82 2.48
CA LEU A 108 8.05 7.14 3.89
C LEU A 108 8.24 5.87 4.74
N ALA A 109 7.41 4.86 4.48
CA ALA A 109 7.53 3.57 5.15
C ALA A 109 8.84 2.84 4.78
N GLN A 110 9.24 2.87 3.50
CA GLN A 110 10.50 2.26 3.05
C GLN A 110 11.71 2.91 3.74
N GLY A 111 11.75 4.24 3.84
CA GLY A 111 12.82 4.96 4.55
C GLY A 111 12.88 4.57 6.03
N TYR A 112 11.73 4.41 6.68
CA TYR A 112 11.66 3.92 8.06
C TYR A 112 12.17 2.48 8.21
N ILE A 113 11.77 1.58 7.32
CA ILE A 113 12.21 0.18 7.33
C ILE A 113 13.71 0.07 7.05
N PHE A 114 14.23 0.83 6.09
CA PHE A 114 15.67 0.90 5.82
C PHE A 114 16.46 1.29 7.07
N ARG A 115 16.02 2.32 7.79
CA ARG A 115 16.64 2.73 9.06
C ARG A 115 16.61 1.61 10.10
N LYS A 116 15.47 0.93 10.25
CA LYS A 116 15.32 -0.23 11.14
C LYS A 116 16.22 -1.40 10.75
N GLN A 117 16.54 -1.55 9.47
CA GLN A 117 17.41 -2.58 8.92
C GLN A 117 18.90 -2.19 8.92
N GLY A 118 19.26 -1.05 9.51
CA GLY A 118 20.64 -0.60 9.66
C GLY A 118 21.17 0.24 8.50
N ILE A 119 20.31 0.66 7.57
CA ILE A 119 20.69 1.52 6.46
C ILE A 119 20.56 3.00 6.89
N PRO A 120 21.62 3.82 6.82
CA PRO A 120 21.54 5.24 7.10
C PRO A 120 20.54 5.96 6.21
N VAL A 121 19.85 6.96 6.76
CA VAL A 121 18.80 7.69 6.02
C VAL A 121 19.34 8.36 4.76
N SER A 122 20.58 8.87 4.78
CA SER A 122 21.25 9.44 3.62
C SER A 122 21.34 8.45 2.45
N ASN A 123 21.66 7.19 2.75
CA ASN A 123 21.83 6.15 1.74
C ASN A 123 20.48 5.60 1.31
N SER A 124 19.51 5.49 2.23
CA SER A 124 18.16 5.05 1.88
C SER A 124 17.46 6.03 0.93
N VAL A 125 17.66 7.34 1.10
CA VAL A 125 17.12 8.33 0.15
C VAL A 125 17.69 8.12 -1.25
N GLY A 126 19.01 7.84 -1.36
CA GLY A 126 19.63 7.54 -2.65
C GLY A 126 19.05 6.28 -3.31
N VAL A 127 18.84 5.20 -2.55
CA VAL A 127 18.20 3.97 -3.05
C VAL A 127 16.77 4.26 -3.50
N LEU A 128 15.97 4.96 -2.69
CA LEU A 128 14.58 5.30 -3.05
C LEU A 128 14.45 6.21 -4.28
N TRP A 129 15.45 7.05 -4.52
CA TRP A 129 15.52 7.86 -5.74
C TRP A 129 15.82 7.00 -6.98
N LEU A 130 16.68 5.98 -6.85
CA LEU A 130 16.95 5.03 -7.94
C LEU A 130 15.69 4.21 -8.28
N ASP A 131 15.03 3.67 -7.26
CA ASP A 131 13.75 2.92 -7.35
C ASP A 131 12.60 3.75 -7.98
N PHE A 132 12.72 5.08 -8.03
CA PHE A 132 11.72 5.97 -8.64
C PHE A 132 12.03 6.32 -10.11
N ILE A 133 13.30 6.35 -10.50
CA ILE A 133 13.74 6.80 -11.83
C ILE A 133 13.85 5.62 -12.82
N VAL A 134 14.29 4.47 -12.33
CA VAL A 134 14.53 3.25 -13.13
C VAL A 134 13.28 2.39 -13.16
#